data_AF-A0A7C7QGL8-F1
#
_entry.id   AF-A0A7C7QGL8-F1
#
_cell.length_a   1.000
_cell.length_b   1.000
_cell.length_c   1.000
_cell.angle_alpha   90.00
_cell.angle_beta   90.00
_cell.angle_gamma   90.00
#
_symmetry.space_group_name_H-M   'P 1'
#
loop_
_entity.id
_entity.type
_entity.pdbx_description
1 polymer ?
#
loop_
_entity_poly.entity_id
_entity_poly.type
_entity_poly.pdbx_seq_one_letter_code
_entity_poly.pdbx_strand_id
1 'polypeptide(L)'
;SGFDAFERLQASKQVVNIARYPGNTGAGRRVYGKECAGCHGADGEGDPARLIPPLVGQYSEYLFRQINRFRKGERIHDDPRDAEIFRSFSDTEIRDILAWLSIQDDA
;
A
#
# COMPACT_ATOMS: atom_id res chain seq x y z
N SER A 1 25.40 32.76 2.20
CA SER A 1 24.45 32.07 1.31
C SER A 1 24.60 30.58 1.55
N GLY A 2 23.58 29.75 1.70
CA GLY A 2 22.15 29.93 1.78
C GLY A 2 21.60 28.61 2.33
N PHE A 3 20.71 28.68 3.32
CA PHE A 3 20.00 27.49 3.77
C PHE A 3 18.89 27.22 2.75
N ASP A 4 19.16 26.33 1.79
CA ASP A 4 18.13 25.89 0.85
C ASP A 4 17.32 24.76 1.51
N ALA A 5 16.21 25.16 2.12
CA ALA A 5 15.27 24.24 2.75
C ALA A 5 14.66 23.26 1.73
N PHE A 6 14.54 23.66 0.46
CA PHE A 6 14.00 22.81 -0.60
C PHE A 6 15.00 21.72 -0.98
N GLU A 7 16.27 22.08 -1.19
CA GLU A 7 17.34 21.11 -1.46
C GLU A 7 17.48 20.08 -0.33
N ARG A 8 17.41 20.52 0.93
CA ARG A 8 17.42 19.62 2.10
C ARG A 8 16.17 18.75 2.18
N LEU A 9 15.00 19.25 1.83
CA LEU A 9 13.78 18.46 1.78
C LEU A 9 13.87 17.38 0.70
N GLN A 10 14.36 17.71 -0.50
CA GLN A 10 14.55 16.75 -1.58
C GLN A 10 15.61 15.70 -1.21
N ALA A 11 16.74 16.10 -0.64
CA ALA A 11 17.75 15.19 -0.12
C ALA A 11 17.18 14.30 1.01
N SER A 12 16.31 14.84 1.87
CA SER A 12 15.65 14.05 2.91
C SER A 12 14.72 13.01 2.32
N LYS A 13 13.92 13.32 1.29
CA LYS A 13 13.10 12.35 0.56
C LYS A 13 13.94 11.22 -0.03
N GLN A 14 15.12 11.53 -0.55
CA GLN A 14 16.07 10.53 -1.05
C GLN A 14 16.65 9.63 0.07
N VAL A 15 16.75 10.14 1.30
CA VAL A 15 17.20 9.38 2.47
C VAL A 15 16.06 8.58 3.11
N VAL A 16 14.81 9.05 3.02
CA VAL A 16 13.60 8.28 3.37
C VAL A 16 13.21 7.33 2.22
N ASN A 17 14.21 6.70 1.60
CA ASN A 17 14.02 5.66 0.61
C ASN A 17 13.26 4.51 1.31
N ILE A 18 11.94 4.51 1.22
CA ILE A 18 11.11 3.41 1.69
C ILE A 18 11.61 2.24 0.86
N ALA A 19 12.36 1.33 1.49
CA ALA A 19 12.94 0.20 0.78
C ALA A 19 11.82 -0.49 0.01
N ARG A 20 11.96 -0.53 -1.32
CA ARG A 20 10.97 -1.13 -2.20
C ARG A 20 10.62 -2.51 -1.68
N TYR A 21 9.32 -2.77 -1.55
CA TYR A 21 8.88 -4.04 -1.02
C TYR A 21 9.19 -5.15 -2.04
N PRO A 22 9.73 -6.30 -1.61
CA PRO A 22 10.10 -7.36 -2.55
C PRO A 22 8.85 -7.94 -3.23
N GLY A 23 8.88 -8.03 -4.56
CA GLY A 23 7.80 -8.59 -5.36
C GLY A 23 7.84 -8.16 -6.83
N ASN A 24 6.94 -8.71 -7.63
CA ASN A 24 6.76 -8.36 -9.03
C ASN A 24 5.75 -7.21 -9.16
N THR A 25 6.25 -5.99 -9.40
CA THR A 25 5.42 -4.78 -9.52
C THR A 25 4.45 -4.83 -10.70
N GLY A 26 4.79 -5.50 -11.80
CA GLY A 26 3.92 -5.66 -12.96
C GLY A 26 2.74 -6.60 -12.69
N ALA A 27 3.00 -7.70 -11.97
CA ALA A 27 1.94 -8.60 -11.50
C ALA A 27 1.07 -7.89 -10.45
N GLY A 28 1.70 -7.19 -9.51
CA GLY A 28 1.04 -6.39 -8.48
C GLY A 28 0.08 -5.37 -9.05
N ARG A 29 0.53 -4.55 -10.02
CA ARG A 29 -0.31 -3.58 -10.72
C ARG A 29 -1.58 -4.20 -11.31
N ARG A 30 -1.43 -5.38 -11.92
CA ARG A 30 -2.55 -6.07 -12.59
C ARG A 30 -3.57 -6.61 -11.58
N VAL A 31 -3.12 -7.18 -10.47
CA VAL A 31 -4.03 -7.66 -9.43
C VAL A 31 -4.69 -6.48 -8.73
N TYR A 32 -3.90 -5.48 -8.32
CA TYR A 32 -4.40 -4.26 -7.67
C TYR A 32 -5.48 -3.56 -8.50
N GLY A 33 -5.23 -3.34 -9.79
CA GLY A 33 -6.17 -2.65 -10.67
C GLY A 33 -7.51 -3.36 -10.83
N LYS A 34 -7.53 -4.69 -10.70
CA LYS A 34 -8.76 -5.49 -10.81
C LYS A 34 -9.53 -5.56 -9.49
N GLU A 35 -8.81 -5.73 -8.39
CA GLU A 35 -9.40 -6.17 -7.11
C GLU A 35 -9.47 -5.05 -6.07
N CYS A 36 -8.60 -4.04 -6.15
CA CYS A 36 -8.40 -3.05 -5.10
C CYS A 36 -8.78 -1.62 -5.54
N ALA A 37 -8.48 -1.27 -6.79
CA ALA A 37 -8.57 0.10 -7.28
C ALA A 37 -9.99 0.67 -7.27
N GLY A 38 -11.03 -0.17 -7.37
CA GLY A 38 -12.43 0.27 -7.31
C GLY A 38 -12.84 0.92 -5.98
N CYS A 39 -12.11 0.60 -4.90
CA CYS A 39 -12.31 1.19 -3.59
C CYS A 39 -11.20 2.17 -3.24
N HIS A 40 -9.93 1.78 -3.43
CA HIS A 40 -8.77 2.52 -2.94
C HIS A 40 -8.19 3.53 -3.94
N GLY A 41 -8.82 3.73 -5.10
CA GLY A 41 -8.32 4.63 -6.13
C GLY A 41 -7.32 3.95 -7.06
N ALA A 42 -6.96 4.62 -8.15
CA ALA A 42 -6.13 4.02 -9.20
C ALA A 42 -4.71 3.75 -8.73
N ASP A 43 -4.20 4.60 -7.83
CA ASP A 43 -2.83 4.61 -7.33
C ASP A 43 -2.76 4.36 -5.81
N GLY A 44 -3.89 4.06 -5.17
CA GLY A 44 -3.96 3.79 -3.73
C GLY A 44 -4.16 5.02 -2.86
N GLU A 45 -4.63 6.13 -3.45
CA GLU A 45 -4.89 7.41 -2.80
C GLU A 45 -6.06 7.39 -1.79
N GLY A 46 -6.93 6.38 -1.85
CA GLY A 46 -8.11 6.26 -1.00
C GLY A 46 -9.24 7.23 -1.40
N ASP A 47 -10.31 7.25 -0.59
CA ASP A 47 -11.44 8.14 -0.77
C ASP A 47 -11.94 8.64 0.60
N PRO A 48 -11.57 9.87 1.00
CA PRO A 48 -12.00 10.45 2.27
C PRO A 48 -13.52 10.59 2.42
N ALA A 49 -14.25 10.83 1.32
CA ALA A 49 -15.70 11.01 1.36
C ALA A 49 -16.42 9.68 1.66
N ARG A 50 -15.81 8.56 1.28
CA ARG A 50 -16.30 7.20 1.54
C ARG A 50 -15.61 6.52 2.73
N LEU A 51 -14.76 7.24 3.46
CA LEU A 51 -13.93 6.73 4.56
C LEU A 51 -13.02 5.55 4.15
N ILE A 52 -12.60 5.51 2.88
CA ILE A 52 -11.64 4.52 2.39
C ILE A 52 -10.22 5.06 2.65
N PRO A 53 -9.37 4.34 3.41
CA PRO A 53 -8.04 4.83 3.73
C PRO A 53 -7.10 4.78 2.51
N PRO A 54 -6.11 5.71 2.45
CA PRO A 54 -5.00 5.58 1.51
C PRO A 54 -4.14 4.37 1.85
N LEU A 55 -3.67 3.69 0.81
CA LEU A 55 -2.69 2.61 0.88
C LEU A 55 -1.29 3.10 0.49
N VAL A 56 -1.23 4.07 -0.41
CA VAL A 56 -0.01 4.80 -0.77
C VAL A 56 0.47 5.62 0.43
N GLY A 57 1.78 5.75 0.61
CA GLY A 57 2.42 6.42 1.75
C GLY A 57 2.54 5.57 3.00
N GLN A 58 1.95 4.37 3.03
CA GLN A 58 2.07 3.43 4.14
C GLN A 58 3.25 2.48 3.95
N TYR A 59 3.86 2.07 5.07
CA TYR A 59 4.90 1.05 5.04
C TYR A 59 4.32 -0.29 4.57
N SER A 60 4.82 -0.86 3.47
CA SER A 60 4.35 -2.14 2.94
C SER A 60 4.40 -3.29 3.95
N GLU A 61 5.40 -3.32 4.84
CA GLU A 61 5.46 -4.28 5.96
C GLU A 61 4.32 -4.11 6.96
N TYR A 62 3.91 -2.87 7.23
CA TYR A 62 2.74 -2.61 8.06
C TYR A 62 1.47 -3.13 7.38
N LEU A 63 1.28 -2.82 6.10
CA LEU A 63 0.14 -3.30 5.32
C LEU A 63 0.09 -4.83 5.27
N PHE A 64 1.22 -5.50 5.03
CA PHE A 64 1.30 -6.97 5.06
C PHE A 64 0.84 -7.55 6.40
N ARG A 65 1.27 -6.95 7.52
CA ARG A 65 0.82 -7.39 8.85
C ARG A 65 -0.68 -7.17 9.05
N GLN A 66 -1.25 -6.06 8.57
CA GLN A 66 -2.69 -5.83 8.67
C GLN A 66 -3.49 -6.82 7.84
N ILE A 67 -3.08 -7.07 6.58
CA ILE A 67 -3.71 -8.07 5.70
C ILE A 67 -3.68 -9.45 6.34
N ASN A 68 -2.56 -9.84 6.96
CA ASN A 68 -2.49 -11.12 7.66
C ASN A 68 -3.43 -11.20 8.88
N ARG A 69 -3.61 -10.10 9.62
CA ARG A 69 -4.60 -10.03 10.71
C ARG A 69 -6.04 -10.16 10.18
N PHE A 70 -6.35 -9.53 9.05
CA PHE A 70 -7.64 -9.69 8.36
C PHE A 70 -7.90 -11.15 7.97
N ARG A 71 -6.94 -11.81 7.30
CA ARG A 71 -7.06 -13.22 6.88
C ARG A 71 -7.31 -14.16 8.06
N LYS A 72 -6.75 -13.85 9.23
CA LYS A 72 -6.92 -14.63 10.47
C LYS A 72 -8.17 -14.26 11.28
N GLY A 73 -8.91 -13.21 10.89
CA GLY A 73 -10.05 -12.71 11.67
C GLY A 73 -9.66 -12.08 13.01
N GLU A 74 -8.40 -11.63 13.15
CA GLU A 74 -7.86 -11.09 14.40
C GLU A 74 -8.14 -9.58 14.58
N ARG A 75 -8.82 -8.94 13.63
CA ARG A 75 -9.31 -7.56 13.76
C ARG A 75 -10.76 -7.56 14.27
N ILE A 76 -10.89 -7.20 15.54
CA ILE A 76 -12.11 -7.34 16.36
C ILE A 76 -13.15 -6.23 16.08
N HIS A 77 -12.77 -5.18 15.34
CA HIS A 77 -13.61 -4.00 15.06
C HIS A 77 -13.92 -3.77 13.58
N ASP A 78 -13.42 -4.63 12.69
CA ASP A 78 -13.61 -4.48 11.24
C ASP A 78 -14.74 -5.39 10.75
N ASP A 79 -15.30 -5.08 9.58
CA ASP A 79 -16.43 -5.81 9.02
C ASP A 79 -16.01 -7.25 8.71
N PRO A 80 -16.79 -8.28 9.10
CA PRO A 80 -16.47 -9.68 8.78
C PRO A 80 -16.23 -9.95 7.28
N ARG A 81 -16.77 -9.10 6.39
CA ARG A 81 -16.59 -9.14 4.93
C ARG A 81 -15.18 -8.77 4.48
N ASP A 82 -14.42 -8.00 5.28
CA ASP A 82 -13.04 -7.61 4.95
C ASP A 82 -12.09 -8.83 4.98
N ALA A 83 -12.40 -9.83 5.81
CA ALA A 83 -11.66 -11.08 5.83
C ALA A 83 -11.87 -11.92 4.57
N GLU A 84 -13.00 -11.77 3.88
CA GLU A 84 -13.32 -12.50 2.65
C GLU A 84 -12.49 -11.98 1.47
N ILE A 85 -12.30 -10.67 1.38
CA ILE A 85 -11.50 -10.01 0.34
C ILE A 85 -10.09 -10.61 0.28
N PHE A 86 -9.44 -10.86 1.41
CA PHE A 86 -8.05 -11.31 1.43
C PHE A 86 -7.86 -12.84 1.46
N ARG A 87 -8.93 -13.63 1.59
CA ARG A 87 -8.84 -15.10 1.60
C ARG A 87 -8.51 -15.69 0.23
N SER A 88 -8.86 -14.99 -0.84
CA SER A 88 -8.64 -15.44 -2.23
C SER A 88 -7.22 -15.19 -2.74
N PHE A 89 -6.38 -14.44 -2.01
CA PHE A 89 -5.03 -14.11 -2.45
C PHE A 89 -3.97 -14.96 -1.74
N SER A 90 -3.00 -15.44 -2.54
CA SER A 90 -1.77 -16.03 -2.05
C SER A 90 -0.86 -14.97 -1.42
N ASP A 91 0.08 -15.40 -0.58
CA ASP A 91 1.10 -14.51 -0.01
C ASP A 91 1.93 -13.83 -1.12
N THR A 92 2.19 -14.53 -2.22
CA THR A 92 2.91 -13.98 -3.37
C THR A 92 2.13 -12.84 -4.02
N GLU A 93 0.83 -13.02 -4.29
CA GLU A 93 0.00 -11.96 -4.86
C GLU A 93 -0.09 -10.75 -3.93
N ILE A 94 -0.22 -10.98 -2.61
CA ILE A 94 -0.19 -9.89 -1.63
C ILE A 94 1.15 -9.16 -1.69
N ARG A 95 2.28 -9.86 -1.73
CA ARG A 95 3.60 -9.23 -1.83
C ARG A 95 3.77 -8.44 -3.12
N ASP A 96 3.30 -8.98 -4.25
CA ASP A 96 3.35 -8.30 -5.55
C ASP A 96 2.53 -7.00 -5.53
N ILE A 97 1.32 -7.02 -4.96
CA ILE A 97 0.50 -5.81 -4.76
C ILE A 97 1.25 -4.77 -3.92
N LEU A 98 1.85 -5.20 -2.81
CA LEU A 98 2.59 -4.32 -1.90
C LEU A 98 3.89 -3.78 -2.51
N ALA A 99 4.54 -4.55 -3.39
CA ALA A 99 5.68 -4.10 -4.17
C ALA A 99 5.27 -3.00 -5.16
N TRP A 100 4.13 -3.16 -5.84
CA TRP A 100 3.59 -2.14 -6.72
C TRP A 100 3.16 -0.86 -5.97
N LEU A 101 2.51 -0.99 -4.81
CA LEU A 101 2.14 0.17 -3.98
C LEU A 101 3.37 0.95 -3.49
N SER A 102 4.46 0.24 -3.13
CA SER A 102 5.69 0.87 -2.61
C SER A 102 6.44 1.78 -3.58
N ILE A 103 6.04 1.81 -4.85
CA ILE A 103 6.63 2.68 -5.88
C ILE A 103 5.70 3.81 -6.34
N GLN A 104 4.48 3.91 -5.77
CA GLN A 104 3.53 4.98 -6.13
C GLN A 104 3.85 6.30 -5.42
N ASP A 105 4.54 6.27 -4.27
CA ASP A 105 5.01 7.46 -3.55
C ASP A 105 6.25 8.14 -4.17
N ASP A 106 6.93 7.42 -5.08
CA ASP A 106 8.17 7.85 -5.74
C ASP A 106 7.92 8.63 -7.05
N ALA A 107 6.66 8.77 -7.47
CA ALA A 107 6.26 9.33 -8.77
C ALA A 107 5.95 10.85 -8.74
#